data_AF-A0A953MPX4-F1
#
_entry.id   AF-A0A953MPX4-F1
#
_cell.length_a   1.000
_cell.length_b   1.000
_cell.length_c   1.000
_cell.angle_alpha   90.00
_cell.angle_beta   90.00
_cell.angle_gamma   90.00
#
_symmetry.space_group_name_H-M   'P 1'
#
loop_
_entity.id
_entity.type
_entity.pdbx_description
1 polymer ?
#
loop_
_entity_poly.entity_id
_entity_poly.type
_entity_poly.pdbx_seq_one_letter_code
_entity_poly.pdbx_strand_id
1 'polypeptide(L)'
;IIFTIVIWTFGEMIFFPASAALAAELAPTKRRGEYMGYFQMIFSGSFALGPWLGTIVYQNYGAVILWTGCFFAGLISLVGVLNIPEKN
;
A
#
# COMPACT_ATOMS: atom_id res chain seq x y z
N ILE A 1 21.12 -4.04 7.42
CA ILE A 1 20.07 -3.91 8.46
C ILE A 1 19.77 -2.44 8.75
N ILE A 2 20.66 -1.64 9.36
CA ILE A 2 20.40 -0.22 9.66
C ILE A 2 19.97 0.56 8.41
N PHE A 3 20.71 0.43 7.31
CA PHE A 3 20.37 1.09 6.04
C PHE A 3 18.98 0.70 5.52
N THR A 4 18.64 -0.60 5.59
CA THR A 4 17.32 -1.12 5.18
C THR A 4 16.20 -0.54 6.05
N ILE A 5 16.41 -0.45 7.37
CA ILE A 5 15.45 0.13 8.30
C ILE A 5 15.25 1.61 7.99
N VAL A 6 16.33 2.38 7.80
CA VAL A 6 16.25 3.80 7.44
C VAL A 6 15.44 3.99 6.16
N ILE A 7 15.76 3.24 5.10
CA ILE A 7 15.01 3.32 3.83
C ILE A 7 13.53 3.01 4.06
N TRP A 8 13.22 1.93 4.76
CA TRP A 8 11.83 1.52 4.93
C TRP A 8 11.04 2.51 5.81
N THR A 9 11.62 2.96 6.92
CA THR A 9 10.97 3.93 7.83
C THR A 9 10.71 5.28 7.16
N PHE A 10 11.69 5.84 6.45
CA PHE A 10 11.45 7.09 5.72
C PHE A 10 10.44 6.89 4.58
N GLY A 11 10.50 5.74 3.90
CA GLY A 11 9.50 5.36 2.91
C GLY A 11 8.08 5.35 3.47
N GLU A 12 7.88 4.71 4.62
CA GLU A 12 6.58 4.67 5.31
C GLU A 12 6.11 6.06 5.75
N MET A 13 7.00 6.88 6.32
CA MET A 13 6.69 8.24 6.76
C MET A 13 6.22 9.14 5.61
N ILE A 14 6.67 8.89 4.39
CA ILE A 14 6.22 9.61 3.19
C ILE A 14 4.93 8.98 2.65
N PHE A 15 4.90 7.65 2.55
CA PHE A 15 3.82 6.90 1.92
C PHE A 15 2.48 7.01 2.65
N PHE A 16 2.47 6.89 3.98
CA PHE A 16 1.24 6.92 4.77
C PHE A 16 0.46 8.24 4.67
N PRO A 17 1.06 9.41 4.92
CA PRO A 17 0.33 10.67 4.79
C PRO A 17 -0.03 10.98 3.34
N ALA A 18 0.84 10.66 2.37
CA ALA A 18 0.56 10.90 0.95
C ALA A 18 -0.62 10.06 0.44
N SER A 19 -0.68 8.78 0.79
CA SER A 19 -1.79 7.88 0.40
C SER A 19 -3.12 8.31 1.00
N ALA A 20 -3.14 8.71 2.28
CA ALA A 20 -4.34 9.23 2.93
C ALA A 20 -4.83 10.55 2.32
N ALA A 21 -3.91 11.47 1.99
CA ALA A 21 -4.23 12.73 1.32
C ALA A 21 -4.83 12.49 -0.07
N LEU A 22 -4.19 11.64 -0.89
CA LEU A 22 -4.67 11.26 -2.21
C LEU A 22 -6.09 10.66 -2.17
N ALA A 23 -6.36 9.77 -1.21
CA ALA A 23 -7.68 9.19 -1.01
C ALA A 23 -8.75 10.26 -0.67
N ALA A 24 -8.39 11.26 0.14
CA ALA A 24 -9.28 12.34 0.53
C ALA A 24 -9.53 13.36 -0.60
N GLU A 25 -8.53 13.59 -1.45
CA GLU A 25 -8.62 14.48 -2.62
C GLU A 25 -9.47 13.90 -3.75
N LEU A 26 -9.33 12.60 -4.01
CA LEU A 26 -10.15 11.87 -4.98
C LEU A 26 -11.62 11.80 -4.56
N ALA A 27 -11.90 11.88 -3.26
CA ALA A 27 -13.24 11.76 -2.73
C ALA A 27 -14.09 13.04 -2.96
N PRO A 28 -15.34 12.91 -3.45
CA PRO A 28 -16.28 14.02 -3.54
C PRO A 28 -16.54 14.67 -2.17
N THR A 29 -16.63 16.00 -2.11
CA THR A 29 -16.72 16.77 -0.85
C THR A 29 -17.78 16.25 0.12
N LYS A 30 -18.95 15.82 -0.38
CA LYS A 30 -20.06 15.31 0.44
C LYS A 30 -19.89 13.86 0.93
N ARG A 31 -18.95 13.09 0.35
CA ARG A 31 -18.76 11.65 0.61
C ARG A 31 -17.34 11.31 1.10
N ARG A 32 -16.53 12.32 1.47
CA ARG A 32 -15.16 12.12 1.98
C ARG A 32 -15.08 11.12 3.13
N GLY A 33 -16.03 11.18 4.09
CA GLY A 33 -16.06 10.24 5.21
C GLY A 33 -16.27 8.79 4.78
N GLU A 34 -17.10 8.55 3.77
CA GLU A 34 -17.35 7.20 3.22
C GLU A 34 -16.10 6.65 2.53
N TYR A 35 -15.42 7.48 1.72
CA TYR A 35 -14.18 7.10 1.02
C TYR A 35 -13.04 6.80 2.00
N MET A 36 -12.87 7.62 3.04
CA MET A 36 -11.89 7.36 4.10
C MET A 36 -12.25 6.10 4.90
N GLY A 37 -13.54 5.82 5.08
CA GLY A 37 -14.01 4.55 5.63
C GLY A 37 -13.59 3.35 4.78
N TYR A 38 -13.77 3.41 3.46
CA TYR A 38 -13.30 2.37 2.54
C TYR A 38 -11.78 2.22 2.54
N PHE A 39 -11.03 3.32 2.56
CA PHE A 39 -9.58 3.30 2.67
C PHE A 39 -9.13 2.53 3.92
N GLN A 40 -9.73 2.82 5.08
CA GLN A 40 -9.39 2.13 6.32
C GLN A 40 -9.85 0.65 6.35
N MET A 41 -10.97 0.34 5.71
CA MET A 41 -11.44 -1.04 5.56
C MET A 41 -10.45 -1.88 4.74
N ILE A 42 -9.99 -1.35 3.60
CA ILE A 42 -8.99 -2.02 2.75
C ILE A 42 -7.66 -2.15 3.49
N PHE A 43 -7.23 -1.10 4.19
CA PHE A 43 -6.00 -1.13 4.99
C PHE A 43 -6.05 -2.24 6.06
N SER A 44 -7.14 -2.29 6.82
CA SER A 44 -7.36 -3.31 7.86
C SER A 44 -7.44 -4.72 7.27
N GLY A 45 -8.15 -4.88 6.15
CA GLY A 45 -8.23 -6.15 5.42
C GLY A 45 -6.86 -6.62 4.92
N SER A 46 -6.04 -5.71 4.43
CA SER A 46 -4.67 -6.00 3.97
C SER A 46 -3.77 -6.43 5.14
N PHE A 47 -3.89 -5.78 6.30
CA PHE A 47 -3.17 -6.15 7.52
C PHE A 47 -3.59 -7.52 8.07
N ALA A 48 -4.87 -7.88 7.91
CA ALA A 48 -5.38 -9.19 8.34
C ALA A 48 -4.93 -10.33 7.41
N LEU A 49 -5.00 -10.11 6.09
CA LEU A 49 -4.72 -11.15 5.08
C LEU A 49 -3.23 -11.26 4.73
N GLY A 50 -2.48 -10.15 4.84
CA GLY A 50 -1.07 -10.06 4.45
C GLY A 50 -0.18 -11.10 5.11
N PRO A 51 -0.16 -11.23 6.45
CA PRO A 51 0.65 -12.24 7.13
C PRO A 51 0.28 -13.67 6.76
N TRP A 52 -1.01 -13.97 6.59
CA TRP A 52 -1.48 -15.31 6.25
C TRP A 52 -1.01 -15.71 4.84
N LEU A 53 -1.26 -14.86 3.84
CA LEU A 53 -0.81 -15.10 2.46
C LEU A 53 0.73 -15.10 2.36
N GLY A 54 1.39 -14.14 3.01
CA GLY A 54 2.84 -14.04 3.02
C GLY A 54 3.51 -15.26 3.63
N THR A 55 2.96 -15.80 4.73
CA THR A 55 3.47 -17.00 5.39
C THR A 55 3.29 -18.23 4.51
N ILE A 56 2.13 -18.41 3.86
CA ILE A 56 1.89 -19.53 2.93
C ILE A 56 2.91 -19.49 1.78
N VAL A 57 3.13 -18.32 1.18
CA VAL A 57 4.10 -18.19 0.08
C VAL A 57 5.52 -18.46 0.59
N TYR A 58 5.89 -17.89 1.73
CA TYR A 58 7.20 -18.08 2.33
C TYR A 58 7.51 -19.55 2.62
N GLN A 59 6.55 -20.28 3.20
CA GLN A 59 6.75 -21.68 3.59
C GLN A 59 6.82 -22.63 2.40
N ASN A 60 6.02 -22.42 1.35
CA ASN A 60 5.95 -23.33 0.21
C ASN A 60 6.95 -22.99 -0.91
N TYR A 61 7.28 -21.71 -1.09
CA TYR A 61 8.06 -21.22 -2.23
C TYR A 61 9.33 -20.44 -1.82
N GLY A 62 9.51 -20.17 -0.53
CA GLY A 62 10.70 -19.51 0.01
C GLY A 62 10.69 -17.98 -0.09
N ALA A 63 11.74 -17.39 0.48
CA ALA A 63 11.86 -15.93 0.63
C ALA A 63 11.97 -15.19 -0.71
N VAL A 64 12.71 -15.73 -1.68
CA VAL A 64 12.98 -15.05 -2.95
C VAL A 64 11.68 -14.77 -3.68
N ILE A 65 10.82 -15.80 -3.83
CA ILE A 65 9.54 -15.68 -4.54
C ILE A 65 8.61 -14.68 -3.84
N LEU A 66 8.52 -14.73 -2.51
CA LEU A 66 7.71 -13.79 -1.72
C LEU A 66 8.14 -12.33 -2.00
N TRP A 67 9.41 -12.03 -1.80
CA TRP A 67 9.91 -10.65 -1.92
C TRP A 67 9.89 -10.14 -3.36
N THR A 68 10.16 -11.00 -4.36
CA THR A 68 9.97 -10.61 -5.77
C THR A 68 8.50 -10.33 -6.09
N GLY A 69 7.57 -11.10 -5.52
CA GLY A 69 6.13 -10.85 -5.66
C GLY A 69 5.72 -9.51 -5.07
N CYS A 70 6.20 -9.19 -3.86
CA CYS A 70 5.99 -7.88 -3.23
C CYS A 70 6.54 -6.73 -4.10
N PHE A 71 7.71 -6.91 -4.69
CA PHE A 71 8.29 -5.91 -5.60
C PHE A 71 7.41 -5.64 -6.82
N PHE A 72 6.91 -6.68 -7.50
CA PHE A 72 5.99 -6.52 -8.63
C PHE A 72 4.64 -5.93 -8.21
N ALA A 73 4.10 -6.32 -7.06
CA ALA A 73 2.87 -5.71 -6.53
C ALA A 73 3.05 -4.20 -6.27
N GLY A 74 4.21 -3.80 -5.76
CA GLY A 74 4.59 -2.39 -5.60
C GLY A 74 4.68 -1.64 -6.95
N LEU A 75 5.24 -2.27 -7.98
CA LEU A 75 5.29 -1.68 -9.32
C LEU A 75 3.88 -1.50 -9.93
N ILE A 76 2.99 -2.47 -9.73
CA ILE A 76 1.59 -2.35 -10.18
C ILE A 76 0.90 -1.19 -9.46
N SER A 77 1.10 -1.04 -8.15
CA SER A 77 0.58 0.09 -7.38
C SER A 77 1.11 1.43 -7.89
N LEU A 78 2.41 1.52 -8.19
CA LEU A 78 3.03 2.71 -8.77
C LEU A 78 2.38 3.09 -10.11
N VAL A 79 2.21 2.13 -11.02
CA VAL A 79 1.54 2.37 -12.30
C VAL A 79 0.10 2.84 -12.07
N GLY A 80 -0.62 2.24 -11.12
CA GLY A 80 -1.97 2.66 -10.77
C GLY A 80 -2.04 4.13 -10.32
N VAL A 81 -1.11 4.55 -9.46
CA VAL A 81 -1.05 5.94 -8.97
C VAL A 81 -0.68 6.92 -10.09
N LEU A 82 0.27 6.57 -10.95
CA LEU A 82 0.69 7.44 -12.08
C LEU A 82 -0.41 7.65 -13.13
N ASN A 83 -1.39 6.75 -13.21
CA ASN A 83 -2.53 6.88 -14.13
C ASN A 83 -3.69 7.69 -13.56
N ILE A 84 -3.62 8.15 -12.31
CA ILE A 84 -4.68 8.97 -11.71
C ILE A 84 -4.61 10.36 -12.38
N PRO A 85 -5.67 10.81 -13.07
CA PRO A 85 -5.66 12.11 -13.72
C PRO A 85 -5.62 13.22 -12.66
N GLU A 86 -4.61 14.08 -12.72
CA GLU A 86 -4.53 15.26 -11.87
C GLU A 86 -5.73 16.16 -12.14
N LYS A 87 -6.47 16.47 -11.07
CA LYS A 87 -7.57 17.42 -11.12
C LYS A 87 -6.97 18.82 -10.98
N ASN A 88 -6.54 19.40 -12.11
CA ASN A 88 -6.16 20.82 -12.22
C ASN A 88 -7.24 21.74 -11.66
#